data_AF-A0A5J6PW39-F1
#
_entry.id   AF-A0A5J6PW39-F1
#
_cell.length_a   1.000
_cell.length_b   1.000
_cell.length_c   1.000
_cell.angle_alpha   90.00
_cell.angle_beta   90.00
_cell.angle_gamma   90.00
#
_symmetry.space_group_name_H-M   'P 1'
#
loop_
_entity.id
_entity.type
_entity.pdbx_description
1 polymer ?
#
loop_
_entity_poly.entity_id
_entity_poly.type
_entity_poly.pdbx_seq_one_letter_code
_entity_poly.pdbx_strand_id
1 'polypeptide(L)'
;MSKYTLDFKYQAVQYYQRVRSQQRTADHFNISRTHLRRWIAAYNQGGIRALEHPQAIMTIKRKNPFIVDKPDHEKTQAELIEELRYMRAENDYLKELKALRQKEAVAKKAKPSKH
;
A
#
# COMPACT_ATOMS: atom_id res chain seq x y z
N MET A 1 8.31 -16.09 17.10
CA MET A 1 6.95 -16.14 17.67
C MET A 1 6.24 -14.83 17.35
N SER A 2 5.11 -14.85 16.62
CA SER A 2 4.34 -13.62 16.41
C SER A 2 3.64 -13.21 17.70
N LYS A 3 3.75 -11.94 18.09
CA LYS A 3 3.14 -11.39 19.33
C LYS A 3 1.61 -11.60 19.44
N TYR A 4 0.93 -11.83 18.31
CA TYR A 4 -0.52 -11.99 18.23
C TYR A 4 -0.86 -13.29 17.51
N THR A 5 -1.80 -14.06 18.06
CA THR A 5 -2.32 -15.30 17.45
C THR A 5 -3.19 -14.99 16.23
N LEU A 6 -3.38 -15.97 15.35
CA LEU A 6 -4.22 -15.82 14.15
C LEU A 6 -5.66 -15.44 14.51
N ASP A 7 -6.22 -16.13 15.51
CA ASP A 7 -7.58 -15.89 16.02
C ASP A 7 -7.75 -14.44 16.52
N PHE A 8 -6.81 -13.95 17.33
CA PHE A 8 -6.84 -12.57 17.83
C PHE A 8 -6.83 -11.54 16.68
N LYS A 9 -6.00 -11.77 15.65
CA LYS A 9 -5.97 -10.88 14.47
C LYS A 9 -7.30 -10.91 13.72
N TYR A 10 -7.90 -12.09 13.58
CA TYR A 10 -9.17 -12.26 12.88
C TYR A 10 -10.32 -11.57 13.62
N GLN A 11 -10.40 -11.73 14.94
CA GLN A 11 -11.38 -11.04 15.79
C GLN A 11 -11.26 -9.51 15.66
N ALA A 12 -10.03 -8.98 15.67
CA ALA A 12 -9.80 -7.55 15.49
C ALA A 12 -10.28 -7.05 14.12
N VAL A 13 -10.08 -7.82 13.04
CA VAL A 13 -10.59 -7.47 11.71
C VAL A 13 -12.12 -7.56 11.65
N GLN A 14 -12.75 -8.59 12.22
CA GLN A 14 -14.21 -8.70 12.27
C GLN A 14 -14.86 -7.56 13.05
N TYR A 15 -14.27 -7.18 14.19
CA TYR A 15 -14.75 -6.04 14.96
C TYR A 15 -14.63 -4.73 14.17
N TYR A 16 -13.52 -4.54 13.43
CA TYR A 16 -13.38 -3.41 12.51
C TYR A 16 -14.49 -3.39 11.44
N GLN A 17 -14.91 -4.52 10.90
CA GLN A 17 -15.99 -4.55 9.90
C GLN A 17 -17.33 -4.02 10.45
N ARG A 18 -17.58 -4.21 11.76
CA ARG A 18 -18.77 -3.69 12.46
C ARG A 18 -18.64 -2.21 12.80
N VAL A 19 -17.50 -1.79 13.36
CA VAL A 19 -17.30 -0.42 13.87
C VAL A 19 -16.88 0.56 12.78
N ARG A 20 -16.25 0.08 11.70
CA ARG A 20 -15.71 0.86 10.57
C ARG A 20 -14.75 1.99 10.96
N SER A 21 -14.17 1.94 12.17
CA SER A 21 -13.18 2.90 12.66
C SER A 21 -11.92 2.18 13.14
N GLN A 22 -10.80 2.43 12.45
CA GLN A 22 -9.51 1.83 12.80
C GLN A 22 -9.01 2.25 14.18
N GLN A 23 -9.27 3.50 14.58
CA GLN A 23 -8.81 4.01 15.87
C GLN A 23 -9.57 3.33 17.01
N ARG A 24 -10.91 3.34 16.96
CA ARG A 24 -11.75 2.70 18.00
C ARG A 24 -11.48 1.21 18.12
N THR A 25 -11.26 0.52 17.01
CA THR A 25 -10.88 -0.90 17.04
C THR A 25 -9.48 -1.10 17.64
N ALA A 26 -8.50 -0.27 17.28
CA ALA A 26 -7.16 -0.37 17.84
C ALA A 26 -7.17 -0.16 19.37
N ASP A 27 -7.94 0.82 19.84
CA ASP A 27 -8.11 1.12 21.26
C ASP A 27 -8.81 -0.04 21.99
N HIS A 28 -9.87 -0.62 21.39
CA HIS A 28 -10.61 -1.75 21.98
C HIS A 28 -9.73 -3.00 22.20
N PHE A 29 -8.84 -3.30 21.25
CA PHE A 29 -7.91 -4.44 21.34
C PHE A 29 -6.57 -4.07 21.97
N ASN A 30 -6.38 -2.82 22.42
CA ASN A 30 -5.14 -2.29 22.96
C ASN A 30 -3.91 -2.57 22.06
N ILE A 31 -4.08 -2.35 20.76
CA ILE A 31 -3.04 -2.55 19.74
C ILE A 31 -2.72 -1.26 19.00
N SER A 32 -1.54 -1.22 18.37
CA SER A 32 -1.23 -0.13 17.43
C SER A 32 -2.19 -0.16 16.24
N ARG A 33 -2.73 1.02 15.89
CA ARG A 33 -3.48 1.24 14.64
C ARG A 33 -2.72 0.75 13.39
N THR A 34 -1.39 0.82 13.40
CA THR A 34 -0.54 0.32 12.31
C THR A 34 -0.63 -1.20 12.16
N HIS A 35 -0.71 -1.95 13.26
CA HIS A 35 -0.91 -3.39 13.22
C HIS A 35 -2.30 -3.74 12.68
N LEU A 36 -3.34 -3.08 13.19
CA LEU A 36 -4.70 -3.29 12.71
C LEU A 36 -4.82 -3.01 11.20
N ARG A 37 -4.25 -1.90 10.73
CA ARG A 37 -4.23 -1.56 9.29
C ARG A 37 -3.58 -2.65 8.44
N ARG A 38 -2.50 -3.27 8.94
CA ARG A 38 -1.82 -4.39 8.27
C ARG A 38 -2.71 -5.62 8.19
N TRP A 39 -3.42 -5.95 9.27
CA TRP A 39 -4.31 -7.10 9.30
C TRP A 39 -5.52 -6.93 8.38
N ILE A 40 -6.14 -5.74 8.37
CA ILE A 40 -7.26 -5.43 7.46
C ILE A 40 -6.83 -5.58 5.99
N ALA A 41 -5.67 -5.03 5.63
CA ALA A 41 -5.17 -5.12 4.26
C ALA A 41 -4.86 -6.57 3.84
N ALA A 42 -4.27 -7.36 4.74
CA ALA A 42 -4.00 -8.77 4.50
C ALA A 42 -5.29 -9.56 4.31
N TYR A 43 -6.27 -9.35 5.20
CA TYR A 43 -7.57 -10.01 5.13
C TYR A 43 -8.33 -9.68 3.84
N ASN A 44 -8.32 -8.42 3.39
CA ASN A 44 -8.98 -8.02 2.15
C ASN A 44 -8.34 -8.63 0.89
N GLN A 45 -7.06 -9.02 0.94
CA GLN A 45 -6.34 -9.57 -0.22
C GLN A 45 -6.37 -11.10 -0.28
N GLY A 46 -6.31 -11.78 0.87
CA GLY A 46 -6.19 -13.25 0.91
C GLY A 46 -6.94 -13.91 2.06
N GLY A 47 -7.92 -13.22 2.64
CA GLY A 47 -8.78 -13.74 3.70
C GLY A 47 -8.00 -14.14 4.97
N ILE A 48 -8.46 -15.19 5.64
CA ILE A 48 -7.89 -15.64 6.92
C ILE A 48 -6.45 -16.12 6.76
N ARG A 49 -6.13 -16.83 5.67
CA ARG A 49 -4.76 -17.35 5.42
C ARG A 49 -3.73 -16.23 5.35
N ALA A 50 -4.11 -15.07 4.81
CA ALA A 50 -3.22 -13.91 4.73
C ALA A 50 -2.91 -13.26 6.10
N LEU A 51 -3.70 -13.53 7.15
CA LEU A 51 -3.46 -13.03 8.52
C LEU A 51 -2.34 -13.78 9.25
N GLU A 52 -1.89 -14.93 8.74
CA GLU A 52 -0.70 -15.63 9.24
C GLU A 52 0.56 -14.81 8.97
N HIS A 53 0.67 -14.25 7.75
CA HIS A 53 1.81 -13.46 7.29
C HIS A 53 1.42 -12.06 6.73
N PRO A 54 0.82 -11.18 7.55
CA PRO A 54 0.26 -9.90 7.08
C PRO A 54 1.31 -8.88 6.63
N GLN A 55 2.58 -9.11 6.96
CA GLN A 55 3.70 -8.26 6.51
C GLN A 55 4.07 -8.53 5.05
N ALA A 56 4.00 -9.78 4.59
CA ALA A 56 4.36 -10.18 3.22
C ALA A 56 3.42 -9.58 2.16
N ILE A 57 2.16 -9.33 2.55
CA ILE A 57 1.13 -8.78 1.67
C ILE A 57 1.32 -7.28 1.39
N MET A 58 1.84 -6.52 2.36
CA MET A 58 2.12 -5.08 2.18
C MET A 58 3.34 -4.82 1.27
N THR A 59 4.23 -5.80 1.12
CA THR A 59 5.44 -5.71 0.29
C THR A 59 5.23 -6.18 -1.14
N ILE A 60 4.03 -6.64 -1.50
CA ILE A 60 3.68 -6.92 -2.90
C ILE A 60 3.67 -5.56 -3.60
N LYS A 61 4.82 -5.14 -4.14
CA LYS A 61 4.88 -4.12 -5.18
C LYS A 61 3.83 -4.53 -6.20
N ARG A 62 2.91 -3.64 -6.56
CA ARG A 62 1.95 -3.90 -7.62
C ARG A 62 2.76 -4.40 -8.82
N LYS A 63 2.60 -5.69 -9.16
CA LYS A 63 3.25 -6.23 -10.35
C LYS A 63 2.65 -5.46 -11.52
N ASN A 64 3.51 -4.82 -12.32
CA ASN A 64 3.05 -4.20 -13.54
C ASN A 64 2.46 -5.31 -14.42
N PRO A 65 1.17 -5.24 -14.81
CA PRO A 65 0.54 -6.28 -15.64
C PRO A 65 1.21 -6.42 -17.01
N PHE A 66 2.02 -5.44 -17.42
CA PHE A 66 2.79 -5.45 -18.67
C PHE A 66 4.23 -5.96 -18.50
N ILE A 67 4.68 -6.30 -17.28
CA ILE A 67 5.97 -6.98 -17.08
C ILE A 67 5.73 -8.48 -17.14
N VAL A 68 6.18 -9.08 -18.23
CA VAL A 68 6.27 -10.54 -18.36
C VAL A 68 7.56 -10.98 -17.65
N ASP A 69 7.50 -12.04 -16.84
CA ASP A 69 8.64 -12.69 -16.18
C ASP A 69 9.51 -13.47 -17.21
N LYS A 70 9.77 -12.88 -18.38
CA LYS A 70 10.52 -13.43 -19.50
C LYS A 70 11.76 -12.56 -19.73
N PRO A 71 12.94 -13.13 -20.02
CA PRO A 71 14.12 -12.31 -20.29
C PRO A 71 13.95 -11.52 -21.59
N ASP A 72 14.56 -10.32 -21.64
CA ASP A 72 14.32 -9.33 -22.71
C ASP A 72 14.59 -9.85 -24.13
N HIS A 73 15.54 -10.78 -24.29
CA HIS A 73 15.89 -11.36 -25.58
C HIS A 73 14.83 -12.31 -26.14
N GLU A 74 13.87 -12.73 -25.31
CA GLU A 74 12.74 -13.55 -25.76
C GLU A 74 11.44 -12.74 -25.86
N LYS A 75 11.42 -11.47 -25.45
CA LYS A 75 10.27 -10.57 -25.61
C LYS A 75 10.16 -10.14 -27.07
N THR A 76 8.93 -10.07 -27.57
CA THR A 76 8.65 -9.47 -28.87
C THR A 76 8.88 -7.96 -28.82
N GLN A 77 9.14 -7.35 -29.98
CA GLN A 77 9.29 -5.90 -30.08
C GLN A 77 8.05 -5.14 -29.58
N ALA A 78 6.85 -5.69 -29.79
CA ALA A 78 5.60 -5.11 -29.30
C ALA A 78 5.54 -5.11 -27.77
N GLU A 79 5.89 -6.23 -27.11
CA GLU A 79 5.93 -6.32 -25.64
C GLU A 79 6.91 -5.33 -25.03
N LEU A 80 8.10 -5.18 -25.62
CA LEU A 80 9.10 -4.19 -25.17
C LEU A 80 8.59 -2.74 -25.32
N ILE A 81 7.88 -2.44 -26.41
CA ILE A 81 7.28 -1.10 -26.62
C ILE A 81 6.18 -0.83 -25.59
N GLU A 82 5.33 -1.81 -25.30
CA GLU A 82 4.26 -1.71 -24.30
C GLU A 82 4.85 -1.46 -22.89
N GLU A 83 5.88 -2.22 -22.52
CA GLU A 83 6.59 -2.06 -21.26
C GLU A 83 7.24 -0.66 -21.15
N LEU A 84 7.92 -0.20 -22.20
CA LEU A 84 8.51 1.14 -22.26
C LEU A 84 7.45 2.24 -22.15
N ARG A 85 6.30 2.09 -22.82
CA ARG A 85 5.18 3.04 -22.73
C ARG A 85 4.67 3.14 -21.30
N TYR A 86 4.43 2.00 -20.66
CA TYR A 86 4.01 1.97 -19.26
C TYR A 86 5.05 2.62 -18.34
N MET A 87 6.32 2.26 -18.47
CA MET A 87 7.38 2.82 -17.64
C MET A 87 7.55 4.33 -17.83
N ARG A 88 7.38 4.84 -19.06
CA ARG A 88 7.40 6.28 -19.33
C ARG A 88 6.22 6.99 -18.68
N ALA A 89 5.01 6.45 -18.81
CA ALA A 89 3.81 7.00 -18.19
C ALA A 89 3.92 7.05 -16.65
N GLU A 90 4.38 5.96 -16.02
CA GLU A 90 4.62 5.93 -14.56
C GLU A 90 5.66 6.96 -14.14
N ASN A 91 6.77 7.09 -14.88
CA ASN A 91 7.81 8.08 -14.58
C ASN A 91 7.30 9.51 -14.71
N ASP A 92 6.49 9.82 -15.72
CA ASP A 92 5.95 11.16 -15.93
C ASP A 92 4.93 11.52 -14.85
N TYR A 93 4.08 10.58 -14.43
CA TYR A 93 3.20 10.76 -13.28
C TYR A 93 4.00 11.05 -11.99
N LEU A 94 5.08 10.30 -11.73
CA LEU A 94 5.92 10.52 -10.56
C LEU A 94 6.63 11.88 -10.58
N LYS A 95 7.07 12.35 -11.75
CA LYS A 95 7.63 13.69 -11.91
C LYS A 95 6.60 14.77 -11.60
N GLU A 96 5.39 14.62 -12.11
CA GLU A 96 4.30 15.57 -11.86
C GLU A 96 3.95 15.64 -10.37
N LEU A 97 3.83 14.49 -9.70
CA LEU A 97 3.58 14.43 -8.26
C LEU A 97 4.70 15.09 -7.45
N LYS A 98 5.96 14.87 -7.84
CA LYS A 98 7.13 15.51 -7.21
C LYS A 98 7.09 17.02 -7.39
N ALA A 99 6.76 17.49 -8.59
CA ALA A 99 6.62 18.92 -8.88
C ALA A 99 5.50 19.56 -8.06
N LEU A 100 4.33 18.91 -7.93
CA LEU A 100 3.23 19.38 -7.10
C LEU A 100 3.65 19.50 -5.62
N ARG A 101 4.29 18.47 -5.05
CA ARG A 101 4.79 18.52 -3.67
C ARG A 101 5.81 19.63 -3.45
N GLN A 102 6.69 19.88 -4.42
CA GLN A 102 7.64 20.99 -4.34
C GLN A 102 6.92 22.34 -4.36
N LYS A 103 5.94 22.53 -5.26
CA LYS A 103 5.12 23.75 -5.32
C LYS A 103 4.37 23.99 -4.01
N GLU A 104 3.75 22.96 -3.43
CA GLU A 104 3.07 23.07 -2.13
C GLU A 104 4.03 23.43 -0.99
N ALA A 105 5.23 22.85 -0.97
CA ALA A 105 6.22 23.15 0.05
C ALA A 105 6.71 24.61 -0.02
N VAL A 106 6.92 25.13 -1.23
CA VAL A 106 7.27 26.54 -1.45
C VAL A 106 6.10 27.45 -1.04
N ALA A 107 4.88 27.14 -1.45
CA ALA A 107 3.69 27.92 -1.09
C ALA A 107 3.43 27.95 0.42
N LYS A 108 3.69 26.86 1.15
CA LYS A 108 3.59 26.83 2.61
C LYS A 108 4.66 27.67 3.30
N LYS A 109 5.90 27.69 2.78
CA LYS A 109 6.97 28.54 3.30
C LYS A 109 6.73 30.03 3.02
N ALA A 110 6.02 30.35 1.95
CA ALA A 110 5.72 31.73 1.54
C ALA A 110 4.53 32.36 2.27
N LYS A 111 3.73 31.61 3.03
CA LYS A 111 2.64 32.18 3.84
C LYS A 111 3.24 32.77 5.13
N PRO A 112 3.19 34.09 5.35
CA PRO A 112 3.71 34.69 6.58
C PRO A 112 2.89 34.20 7.78
N SER A 113 3.61 33.83 8.85
CA SER A 113 3.02 33.60 10.16
C SER A 113 2.33 34.88 10.60
N LYS A 114 0.99 34.89 10.62
CA LYS A 114 0.24 35.96 11.26
C LYS A 114 0.41 35.78 12.77
N HIS A 115 1.33 36.56 13.35
CA HIS A 115 1.37 36.82 14.78
C HIS A 115 0.28 37.80 15.16
#